data_AF-W9AE52-F1
#
_entry.id   AF-W9AE52-F1
#
_cell.length_a   1.000
_cell.length_b   1.000
_cell.length_c   1.000
_cell.angle_alpha   90.00
_cell.angle_beta   90.00
_cell.angle_gamma   90.00
#
_symmetry.space_group_name_H-M   'P 1'
#
loop_
_entity.id
_entity.type
_entity.pdbx_description
1 polymer ?
#
loop_
_entity_poly.entity_id
_entity_poly.type
_entity_poly.pdbx_seq_one_letter_code
_entity_poly.pdbx_strand_id
1 'polypeptide(L)'
;MLKRLSITLAILAVISGCSSNSEEPEEQQDETSSNHQESPADNQEVKEEITAPKEMLQKKDQGEKVTSLQNALRKIGYNLSEEGVYEEATTWAITDLQLQFEELQASGVYNKATQKVLSALLDGSEANFQPGKALPEKAETTTTTNGTPVLSNPYDQLAIVNKEFALPADYLPEDLVTPNVRFPFTEELPKKQMRQIAAEKLEDLFAAADEAGLDLYAQSGFRSYDRQDAIFTSNVAEHGEEAANNFSARPGESEHQSGLAMDVTSPDVNFQLIIEFGETDEGKWLKENAAEFGFIIRFPEGKEEITQYQFEPWHIRYVGEKAAKEIMAQGITLEEYYEE
;
A
#
# COMPACT_ATOMS: atom_id res chain seq x y z
N MET A 1 -14.04 45.13 -20.52
CA MET A 1 -15.39 45.53 -20.05
C MET A 1 -15.69 44.73 -18.78
N LEU A 2 -15.47 45.34 -17.61
CA LEU A 2 -15.84 44.78 -16.30
C LEU A 2 -17.15 45.43 -15.84
N LYS A 3 -18.12 44.65 -15.37
CA LYS A 3 -19.22 45.15 -14.53
C LYS A 3 -19.13 44.51 -13.15
N ARG A 4 -19.00 45.39 -12.17
CA ARG A 4 -19.01 45.18 -10.71
C ARG A 4 -20.44 44.93 -10.23
N LEU A 5 -20.59 44.19 -9.14
CA LEU A 5 -21.68 44.41 -8.19
C LEU A 5 -21.17 44.27 -6.75
N SER A 6 -21.35 45.34 -5.99
CA SER A 6 -20.99 45.51 -4.57
C SER A 6 -22.17 45.13 -3.68
N ILE A 7 -21.92 44.54 -2.49
CA ILE A 7 -22.84 44.59 -1.35
C ILE A 7 -22.06 44.90 -0.07
N THR A 8 -22.71 45.71 0.76
CA THR A 8 -22.20 46.66 1.75
C THR A 8 -22.04 46.07 3.15
N LEU A 9 -21.03 46.58 3.85
CA LEU A 9 -20.66 46.36 5.24
C LEU A 9 -21.51 47.26 6.19
N ALA A 10 -21.93 46.75 7.35
CA ALA A 10 -22.41 47.58 8.45
C ALA A 10 -21.76 47.15 9.77
N ILE A 11 -20.90 48.04 10.28
CA ILE A 11 -20.24 48.00 11.58
C ILE A 11 -21.08 48.83 12.56
N LEU A 12 -21.30 48.34 13.78
CA LEU A 12 -21.66 49.19 14.92
C LEU A 12 -20.68 48.93 16.07
N ALA A 13 -20.20 49.99 16.69
CA ALA A 13 -19.20 49.98 17.75
C ALA A 13 -19.59 50.94 18.89
N VAL A 14 -18.87 50.75 20.01
CA VAL A 14 -18.60 51.67 21.15
C VAL A 14 -19.76 51.73 22.19
N ILE A 15 -19.59 51.73 23.53
CA ILE A 15 -18.60 52.42 24.38
C ILE A 15 -18.40 51.76 25.77
N SER A 16 -17.19 51.96 26.30
CA SER A 16 -16.54 51.65 27.58
C SER A 16 -17.24 52.02 28.90
N GLY A 17 -16.74 51.40 29.99
CA GLY A 17 -16.75 51.95 31.35
C GLY A 17 -15.82 51.18 32.30
N CYS A 18 -14.68 51.77 32.67
CA CYS A 18 -13.78 51.34 33.74
C CYS A 18 -14.17 52.02 35.07
N SER A 19 -14.01 51.36 36.22
CA SER A 19 -13.53 52.00 37.46
C SER A 19 -13.08 50.96 38.50
N SER A 20 -12.17 51.41 39.37
CA SER A 20 -11.20 50.69 40.18
C SER A 20 -11.55 50.62 41.68
N ASN A 21 -11.00 49.59 42.36
CA ASN A 21 -10.47 49.52 43.74
C ASN A 21 -11.17 50.28 44.90
N SER A 22 -11.53 49.58 45.99
CA SER A 22 -10.68 49.32 47.18
C SER A 22 -11.50 49.13 48.48
N GLU A 23 -10.97 48.23 49.32
CA GLU A 23 -11.00 48.19 50.80
C GLU A 23 -12.14 47.51 51.59
N GLU A 24 -11.65 46.62 52.46
CA GLU A 24 -12.20 45.82 53.56
C GLU A 24 -12.57 46.69 54.79
N PRO A 25 -13.29 46.19 55.83
CA PRO A 25 -12.65 45.34 56.88
C PRO A 25 -13.52 44.27 57.60
N GLU A 26 -12.79 43.33 58.23
CA GLU A 26 -12.96 42.52 59.47
C GLU A 26 -14.33 42.57 60.23
N GLU A 27 -14.86 41.54 60.90
CA GLU A 27 -14.25 40.53 61.80
C GLU A 27 -15.34 39.48 62.27
N GLN A 28 -14.88 38.40 62.93
CA GLN A 28 -15.56 37.48 63.87
C GLN A 28 -16.06 36.07 63.44
N GLN A 29 -15.17 35.10 63.71
CA GLN A 29 -15.32 33.88 64.53
C GLN A 29 -16.65 33.08 64.52
N ASP A 30 -16.56 31.79 64.16
CA ASP A 30 -16.95 30.74 65.10
C ASP A 30 -16.22 29.41 64.80
N GLU A 31 -15.77 28.74 65.86
CA GLU A 31 -15.14 27.42 65.83
C GLU A 31 -16.20 26.32 65.69
N THR A 32 -15.88 25.23 64.98
CA THR A 32 -16.23 23.88 65.46
C THR A 32 -15.48 22.80 64.69
N SER A 33 -14.78 21.98 65.48
CA SER A 33 -14.00 20.82 65.10
C SER A 33 -14.80 19.70 64.44
N SER A 34 -14.22 19.04 63.44
CA SER A 34 -14.45 17.61 63.19
C SER A 34 -13.28 17.02 62.41
N ASN A 35 -12.54 16.18 63.12
CA ASN A 35 -11.40 15.39 62.68
C ASN A 35 -11.90 14.28 61.71
N HIS A 36 -11.39 14.25 60.47
CA HIS A 36 -11.47 13.06 59.61
C HIS A 36 -10.10 12.77 59.02
N GLN A 37 -9.60 11.58 59.37
CA GLN A 37 -8.36 10.99 58.91
C GLN A 37 -8.36 10.86 57.39
N GLU A 38 -7.38 11.47 56.73
CA GLU A 38 -6.98 11.09 55.38
C GLU A 38 -6.46 9.65 55.39
N SER A 39 -7.12 8.78 54.64
CA SER A 39 -6.50 7.55 54.14
C SER A 39 -5.86 7.88 52.79
N PRO A 40 -4.62 7.45 52.51
CA PRO A 40 -4.00 7.72 51.23
C PRO A 40 -4.73 6.92 50.15
N ALA A 41 -5.27 7.62 49.15
CA ALA A 41 -5.78 7.00 47.94
C ALA A 41 -4.62 6.27 47.25
N ASP A 42 -4.75 4.96 47.16
CA ASP A 42 -3.92 4.08 46.35
C ASP A 42 -4.10 4.49 44.89
N ASN A 43 -3.18 5.31 44.39
CA ASN A 43 -3.14 5.73 43.00
C ASN A 43 -2.51 4.58 42.19
N GLN A 44 -3.26 3.50 42.01
CA GLN A 44 -2.88 2.45 41.08
C GLN A 44 -3.00 3.03 39.67
N GLU A 45 -1.86 3.39 39.07
CA GLU A 45 -1.74 3.50 37.62
C GLU A 45 -2.25 2.20 37.01
N VAL A 46 -3.45 2.23 36.44
CA VAL A 46 -3.91 1.17 35.54
C VAL A 46 -2.98 1.24 34.33
N LYS A 47 -1.95 0.40 34.31
CA LYS A 47 -1.20 0.15 33.07
C LYS A 47 -2.18 -0.50 32.11
N GLU A 48 -2.74 0.29 31.19
CA GLU A 48 -3.48 -0.26 30.06
C GLU A 48 -2.56 -1.26 29.35
N GLU A 49 -3.01 -2.52 29.33
CA GLU A 49 -2.29 -3.60 28.69
C GLU A 49 -2.31 -3.33 27.18
N ILE A 50 -1.12 -3.19 26.57
CA ILE A 50 -1.01 -2.95 25.12
C ILE A 50 -1.41 -4.24 24.41
N THR A 51 -2.53 -4.21 23.70
CA THR A 51 -3.03 -5.34 22.91
C THR A 51 -2.98 -5.05 21.42
N ALA A 52 -2.74 -6.09 20.63
CA ALA A 52 -2.82 -6.01 19.17
C ALA A 52 -4.27 -5.77 18.71
N PRO A 53 -4.53 -4.85 17.75
CA PRO A 53 -5.88 -4.61 17.23
C PRO A 53 -6.47 -5.86 16.56
N LYS A 54 -7.80 -5.95 16.47
CA LYS A 54 -8.47 -7.13 15.89
C LYS A 54 -8.81 -6.96 14.41
N GLU A 55 -8.95 -5.71 14.01
CA GLU A 55 -9.28 -5.29 12.67
C GLU A 55 -8.08 -5.42 11.74
N MET A 56 -8.32 -5.78 10.49
CA MET A 56 -7.30 -5.67 9.45
C MET A 56 -7.02 -4.18 9.21
N LEU A 57 -5.74 -3.84 9.10
CA LEU A 57 -5.27 -2.47 8.83
C LEU A 57 -4.25 -2.49 7.69
N GLN A 58 -4.23 -1.44 6.89
CA GLN A 58 -3.30 -1.29 5.77
C GLN A 58 -2.95 0.18 5.54
N LYS A 59 -1.99 0.43 4.65
CA LYS A 59 -1.61 1.78 4.24
C LYS A 59 -2.85 2.60 3.82
N LYS A 60 -2.86 3.88 4.18
CA LYS A 60 -3.97 4.86 4.12
C LYS A 60 -5.08 4.70 5.18
N ASP A 61 -5.05 3.68 6.04
CA ASP A 61 -5.95 3.64 7.21
C ASP A 61 -5.54 4.68 8.27
N GLN A 62 -6.52 5.18 9.03
CA GLN A 62 -6.30 6.17 10.08
C GLN A 62 -7.18 5.93 11.32
N GLY A 63 -6.79 6.52 12.46
CA GLY A 63 -7.56 6.56 13.70
C GLY A 63 -7.01 5.69 14.83
N GLU A 64 -7.80 5.54 15.90
CA GLU A 64 -7.38 4.91 17.17
C GLU A 64 -6.87 3.47 17.01
N LYS A 65 -7.37 2.74 16.01
CA LYS A 65 -6.93 1.37 15.70
C LYS A 65 -5.52 1.34 15.13
N VAL A 66 -5.16 2.33 14.31
CA VAL A 66 -3.79 2.50 13.81
C VAL A 66 -2.87 2.94 14.94
N THR A 67 -3.29 3.87 15.80
CA THR A 67 -2.53 4.24 17.00
C THR A 67 -2.27 3.02 17.89
N SER A 68 -3.28 2.16 18.08
CA SER A 68 -3.14 0.92 18.84
C SER A 68 -2.12 -0.04 18.21
N LEU A 69 -2.12 -0.17 16.88
CA LEU A 69 -1.12 -0.95 16.15
C LEU A 69 0.28 -0.38 16.33
N GLN A 70 0.45 0.94 16.16
CA GLN A 70 1.73 1.63 16.33
C GLN A 70 2.29 1.45 17.75
N ASN A 71 1.42 1.51 18.77
CA ASN A 71 1.79 1.24 20.16
C ASN A 71 2.23 -0.21 20.39
N ALA A 72 1.54 -1.18 19.78
CA ALA A 72 1.93 -2.57 19.82
C ALA A 72 3.30 -2.82 19.13
N LEU A 73 3.53 -2.20 17.97
CA LEU A 73 4.81 -2.28 17.26
C LEU A 73 5.95 -1.62 18.05
N ARG A 74 5.70 -0.48 18.69
CA ARG A 74 6.67 0.18 19.59
C ARG A 74 7.02 -0.69 20.80
N LYS A 75 6.03 -1.40 21.36
CA LYS A 75 6.24 -2.31 22.49
C LYS A 75 7.18 -3.46 22.16
N ILE A 76 7.20 -3.93 20.90
CA ILE A 76 8.13 -4.96 20.42
C ILE A 76 9.44 -4.39 19.82
N GLY A 77 9.64 -3.07 19.89
CA GLY A 77 10.93 -2.42 19.65
C GLY A 77 11.04 -1.57 18.39
N TYR A 78 9.97 -1.39 17.60
CA TYR A 78 9.99 -0.46 16.46
C TYR A 78 9.99 1.01 16.92
N ASN A 79 10.65 1.89 16.17
CA ASN A 79 10.65 3.32 16.41
C ASN A 79 9.65 4.04 15.50
N LEU A 80 8.37 4.05 15.88
CA LEU A 80 7.28 4.67 15.11
C LEU A 80 6.72 5.90 15.82
N SER A 81 6.15 6.85 15.08
CA SER A 81 5.28 7.88 15.66
C SER A 81 3.88 7.32 15.95
N GLU A 82 3.16 7.93 16.89
CA GLU A 82 1.81 7.53 17.32
C GLU A 82 0.74 8.45 16.70
N GLU A 83 0.92 8.79 15.42
CA GLU A 83 0.06 9.76 14.72
C GLU A 83 -1.30 9.17 14.34
N GLY A 84 -1.46 7.84 14.42
CA GLY A 84 -2.70 7.17 14.03
C GLY A 84 -2.93 7.18 12.53
N VAL A 85 -1.87 7.29 11.72
CA VAL A 85 -1.90 7.23 10.26
C VAL A 85 -1.01 6.08 9.79
N TYR A 86 -1.56 5.18 8.97
CA TYR A 86 -0.84 4.02 8.46
C TYR A 86 -0.16 4.41 7.14
N GLU A 87 1.11 4.82 7.23
CA GLU A 87 1.91 5.24 6.09
C GLU A 87 3.18 4.37 5.93
N GLU A 88 4.22 4.90 5.31
CA GLU A 88 5.47 4.19 4.99
C GLU A 88 6.13 3.54 6.21
N ALA A 89 6.26 4.25 7.33
CA ALA A 89 6.94 3.72 8.51
C ALA A 89 6.18 2.54 9.14
N THR A 90 4.84 2.62 9.20
CA THR A 90 4.02 1.52 9.73
C THR A 90 4.00 0.34 8.74
N THR A 91 3.92 0.63 7.44
CA THR A 91 4.00 -0.38 6.37
C THR A 91 5.33 -1.12 6.40
N TRP A 92 6.45 -0.40 6.54
CA TRP A 92 7.79 -0.97 6.70
C TRP A 92 7.87 -1.87 7.93
N ALA A 93 7.43 -1.40 9.10
CA ALA A 93 7.50 -2.20 10.33
C ALA A 93 6.68 -3.50 10.23
N ILE A 94 5.50 -3.44 9.61
CA ILE A 94 4.68 -4.63 9.38
C ILE A 94 5.33 -5.58 8.38
N THR A 95 5.95 -5.05 7.33
CA THR A 95 6.65 -5.86 6.34
C THR A 95 7.89 -6.53 6.93
N ASP A 96 8.72 -5.79 7.66
CA ASP A 96 9.90 -6.33 8.35
C ASP A 96 9.51 -7.41 9.36
N LEU A 97 8.38 -7.25 10.07
CA LEU A 97 7.84 -8.29 10.93
C LEU A 97 7.46 -9.51 10.09
N GLN A 98 6.66 -9.34 9.03
CA GLN A 98 6.19 -10.44 8.20
C GLN A 98 7.34 -11.27 7.62
N LEU A 99 8.40 -10.63 7.14
CA LEU A 99 9.57 -11.31 6.57
C LEU A 99 10.36 -12.15 7.59
N GLN A 100 10.13 -12.00 8.90
CA GLN A 100 10.80 -12.78 9.93
C GLN A 100 10.07 -14.07 10.30
N PHE A 101 8.88 -14.33 9.74
CA PHE A 101 8.04 -15.50 10.06
C PHE A 101 7.57 -16.21 8.80
N GLU A 102 7.96 -17.47 8.62
CA GLU A 102 7.69 -18.27 7.41
C GLU A 102 6.19 -18.45 7.11
N GLU A 103 5.32 -18.38 8.13
CA GLU A 103 3.87 -18.48 7.94
C GLU A 103 3.20 -17.20 7.44
N LEU A 104 3.93 -16.09 7.34
CA LEU A 104 3.40 -14.79 6.93
C LEU A 104 3.78 -14.46 5.49
N GLN A 105 2.80 -13.97 4.73
CA GLN A 105 3.05 -13.34 3.43
C GLN A 105 3.39 -11.87 3.65
N ALA A 106 4.59 -11.45 3.26
CA ALA A 106 4.97 -10.05 3.30
C ALA A 106 4.04 -9.23 2.40
N SER A 107 3.43 -8.16 2.89
CA SER A 107 2.53 -7.34 2.09
C SER A 107 2.45 -5.91 2.58
N GLY A 108 2.95 -5.66 3.80
CA GLY A 108 2.73 -4.40 4.49
C GLY A 108 1.31 -4.26 5.04
N VAL A 109 0.44 -5.27 4.90
CA VAL A 109 -0.93 -5.31 5.43
C VAL A 109 -0.95 -6.03 6.77
N TYR A 110 -1.49 -5.38 7.80
CA TYR A 110 -1.77 -6.00 9.09
C TYR A 110 -3.04 -6.85 8.99
N ASN A 111 -2.88 -8.14 8.70
CA ASN A 111 -3.98 -9.10 8.62
C ASN A 111 -4.06 -10.00 9.87
N LYS A 112 -5.00 -10.96 9.88
CA LYS A 112 -5.22 -11.88 11.00
C LYS A 112 -4.00 -12.76 11.33
N ALA A 113 -3.21 -13.16 10.34
CA ALA A 113 -2.01 -13.94 10.58
C ALA A 113 -0.93 -13.07 11.26
N THR A 114 -0.72 -11.86 10.77
CA THR A 114 0.18 -10.87 11.39
C THR A 114 -0.29 -10.49 12.80
N GLN A 115 -1.60 -10.34 13.03
CA GLN A 115 -2.17 -10.11 14.37
C GLN A 115 -1.77 -11.20 15.35
N LYS A 116 -1.88 -12.47 14.95
CA LYS A 116 -1.57 -13.62 15.80
C LYS A 116 -0.10 -13.60 16.23
N VAL A 117 0.80 -13.37 15.29
CA VAL A 117 2.25 -13.25 15.55
C VAL A 117 2.54 -12.05 16.45
N LEU A 118 1.97 -10.87 16.14
CA LEU A 118 2.16 -9.68 16.97
C LEU A 118 1.67 -9.90 18.42
N SER A 119 0.57 -10.63 18.60
CA SER A 119 0.05 -10.95 19.93
C SER A 119 1.00 -11.89 20.69
N ALA A 120 1.58 -12.89 20.02
CA ALA A 120 2.57 -13.80 20.60
C ALA A 120 3.92 -13.10 20.93
N LEU A 121 4.27 -12.03 20.19
CA LEU A 121 5.42 -11.19 20.53
C LEU A 121 5.15 -10.31 21.75
N LEU A 122 3.92 -9.79 21.89
CA LEU A 122 3.52 -8.95 23.03
C LEU A 122 3.45 -9.74 24.34
N ASP A 123 2.98 -10.98 24.30
CA ASP A 123 2.89 -11.84 25.49
C ASP A 123 4.23 -12.56 25.83
N GLY A 124 5.24 -12.44 24.96
CA GLY A 124 6.56 -13.04 25.11
C GLY A 124 6.60 -14.55 24.86
N SER A 125 5.58 -15.12 24.22
CA SER A 125 5.55 -16.52 23.80
C SER A 125 6.34 -16.77 22.51
N GLU A 126 6.64 -15.73 21.74
CA GLU A 126 7.50 -15.78 20.55
C GLU A 126 8.88 -15.19 20.81
N ALA A 127 9.92 -15.81 20.28
CA ALA A 127 11.32 -15.45 20.53
C ALA A 127 12.10 -15.23 19.22
N ASN A 128 13.26 -14.59 19.30
CA ASN A 128 14.16 -14.33 18.16
C ASN A 128 13.70 -13.31 17.11
N PHE A 129 12.69 -12.49 17.45
CA PHE A 129 12.31 -11.33 16.66
C PHE A 129 13.25 -10.13 16.93
N GLN A 130 13.63 -9.42 15.87
CA GLN A 130 14.42 -8.20 15.97
C GLN A 130 13.95 -7.17 14.92
N PRO A 131 13.48 -5.98 15.34
CA PRO A 131 13.11 -4.91 14.42
C PRO A 131 14.22 -4.55 13.43
N GLY A 132 13.87 -4.43 12.14
CA GLY A 132 14.75 -4.07 11.04
C GLY A 132 15.74 -5.15 10.62
N LYS A 133 15.57 -6.38 11.09
CA LYS A 133 16.48 -7.50 10.77
C LYS A 133 16.27 -8.03 9.36
N ALA A 134 15.02 -8.10 8.89
CA ALA A 134 14.70 -8.67 7.58
C ALA A 134 14.58 -7.60 6.49
N LEU A 135 14.18 -6.39 6.86
CA LEU A 135 14.08 -5.26 5.93
C LEU A 135 14.72 -4.00 6.53
N PRO A 136 15.86 -3.50 5.98
CA PRO A 136 16.45 -2.25 6.46
C PRO A 136 15.50 -1.06 6.22
N GLU A 137 15.48 -0.08 7.12
CA GLU A 137 14.62 1.12 7.00
C GLU A 137 14.87 1.92 5.71
N LYS A 138 16.08 1.83 5.17
CA LYS A 138 16.49 2.49 3.93
C LYS A 138 17.10 1.46 2.99
N ALA A 139 16.81 1.58 1.70
CA ALA A 139 17.50 0.80 0.68
C ALA A 139 19.01 1.09 0.73
N GLU A 140 19.83 0.04 0.53
CA GLU A 140 21.29 0.19 0.47
C GLU A 140 21.72 1.12 -0.68
N THR A 141 21.02 0.97 -1.82
CA THR A 141 21.13 1.88 -2.96
C THR A 141 19.92 2.77 -2.96
N THR A 142 20.11 4.09 -2.89
CA THR A 142 18.99 5.06 -2.83
C THR A 142 18.51 5.51 -4.21
N THR A 143 19.31 5.31 -5.26
CA THR A 143 19.00 5.71 -6.64
C THR A 143 19.62 4.75 -7.65
N THR A 144 18.95 4.46 -8.76
CA THR A 144 19.51 3.72 -9.89
C THR A 144 20.65 4.50 -10.56
N THR A 145 21.33 3.88 -11.53
CA THR A 145 22.35 4.54 -12.36
C THR A 145 21.80 5.74 -13.14
N ASN A 146 20.49 5.78 -13.37
CA ASN A 146 19.79 6.86 -14.09
C ASN A 146 19.16 7.90 -13.15
N GLY A 147 19.39 7.78 -11.83
CA GLY A 147 18.90 8.72 -10.83
C GLY A 147 17.49 8.44 -10.32
N THR A 148 16.82 7.37 -10.77
CA THR A 148 15.49 6.97 -10.27
C THR A 148 15.59 6.54 -8.81
N PRO A 149 14.85 7.16 -7.88
CA PRO A 149 14.74 6.70 -6.49
C PRO A 149 14.45 5.19 -6.38
N VAL A 150 15.14 4.51 -5.47
CA VAL A 150 14.93 3.07 -5.20
C VAL A 150 14.06 2.92 -3.94
N LEU A 151 13.01 2.10 -4.04
CA LEU A 151 12.10 1.81 -2.94
C LEU A 151 12.82 1.10 -1.79
N SER A 152 12.62 1.59 -0.56
CA SER A 152 13.10 0.92 0.65
C SER A 152 12.29 -0.32 1.02
N ASN A 153 11.00 -0.34 0.69
CA ASN A 153 10.12 -1.49 0.91
C ASN A 153 9.59 -2.03 -0.41
N PRO A 154 10.32 -2.96 -1.07
CA PRO A 154 9.86 -3.56 -2.32
C PRO A 154 8.74 -4.60 -2.16
N TYR A 155 8.41 -4.99 -0.92
CA TYR A 155 7.39 -6.01 -0.62
C TYR A 155 6.00 -5.42 -0.34
N ASP A 156 5.88 -4.10 -0.19
CA ASP A 156 4.59 -3.43 -0.04
C ASP A 156 3.70 -3.75 -1.24
N GLN A 157 2.50 -4.28 -1.00
CA GLN A 157 1.55 -4.58 -2.06
C GLN A 157 1.13 -3.32 -2.85
N LEU A 158 1.20 -2.14 -2.21
CA LEU A 158 0.93 -0.86 -2.84
C LEU A 158 2.19 -0.19 -3.40
N ALA A 159 3.37 -0.83 -3.39
CA ALA A 159 4.60 -0.25 -3.92
C ALA A 159 4.38 0.32 -5.33
N ILE A 160 4.65 1.61 -5.50
CA ILE A 160 4.57 2.27 -6.80
C ILE A 160 5.88 2.03 -7.54
N VAL A 161 5.80 1.27 -8.63
CA VAL A 161 6.96 0.93 -9.47
C VAL A 161 6.68 1.46 -10.87
N ASN A 162 7.44 2.47 -11.27
CA ASN A 162 7.28 3.18 -12.53
C ASN A 162 8.59 3.91 -12.88
N LYS A 163 8.54 4.86 -13.82
CA LYS A 163 9.72 5.63 -14.26
C LYS A 163 10.29 6.59 -13.18
N GLU A 164 9.56 6.77 -12.07
CA GLU A 164 9.95 7.65 -10.97
C GLU A 164 10.40 6.87 -9.72
N PHE A 165 10.03 5.59 -9.62
CA PHE A 165 10.35 4.74 -8.47
C PHE A 165 10.73 3.34 -8.93
N ALA A 166 11.96 2.94 -8.63
CA ALA A 166 12.53 1.65 -9.01
C ALA A 166 12.57 0.67 -7.84
N LEU A 167 12.45 -0.62 -8.14
CA LEU A 167 12.79 -1.71 -7.23
C LEU A 167 14.31 -1.88 -7.12
N PRO A 168 14.81 -2.37 -5.97
CA PRO A 168 16.21 -2.76 -5.83
C PRO A 168 16.63 -3.79 -6.90
N ALA A 169 17.87 -3.71 -7.36
CA ALA A 169 18.36 -4.59 -8.42
C ALA A 169 18.42 -6.06 -7.99
N ASP A 170 18.67 -6.30 -6.71
CA ASP A 170 18.74 -7.61 -6.06
C ASP A 170 17.39 -8.08 -5.51
N TYR A 171 16.32 -7.29 -5.66
CA TYR A 171 15.00 -7.68 -5.21
C TYR A 171 14.45 -8.86 -6.03
N LEU A 172 14.23 -9.97 -5.31
CA LEU A 172 13.57 -11.19 -5.77
C LEU A 172 12.57 -11.61 -4.69
N PRO A 173 11.26 -11.61 -4.96
CA PRO A 173 10.30 -12.05 -3.96
C PRO A 173 10.54 -13.52 -3.56
N GLU A 174 10.57 -13.79 -2.26
CA GLU A 174 10.79 -15.15 -1.71
C GLU A 174 9.56 -16.06 -1.85
N ASP A 175 8.39 -15.45 -2.06
CA ASP A 175 7.06 -16.08 -2.11
C ASP A 175 6.54 -16.29 -3.55
N LEU A 176 7.43 -16.40 -4.54
CA LEU A 176 7.03 -16.64 -5.94
C LEU A 176 6.49 -18.07 -6.13
N VAL A 177 5.26 -18.17 -6.64
CA VAL A 177 4.59 -19.42 -6.97
C VAL A 177 4.01 -19.35 -8.38
N THR A 178 3.82 -20.51 -9.01
CA THR A 178 3.06 -20.61 -10.26
C THR A 178 1.57 -20.74 -9.91
N PRO A 179 0.71 -19.77 -10.24
CA PRO A 179 -0.73 -19.87 -10.02
C PRO A 179 -1.31 -21.00 -10.86
N ASN A 180 -2.31 -21.69 -10.31
CA ASN A 180 -3.03 -22.76 -10.96
C ASN A 180 -4.09 -22.22 -11.95
N VAL A 181 -3.61 -21.56 -13.00
CA VAL A 181 -4.43 -20.96 -14.07
C VAL A 181 -3.96 -21.43 -15.45
N ARG A 182 -4.76 -21.18 -16.50
CA ARG A 182 -4.40 -21.53 -17.88
C ARG A 182 -3.27 -20.62 -18.40
N PHE A 183 -2.31 -21.20 -19.10
CA PHE A 183 -1.27 -20.52 -19.88
C PHE A 183 -1.28 -21.02 -21.32
N PRO A 184 -0.94 -20.20 -22.33
CA PRO A 184 -0.90 -20.63 -23.73
C PRO A 184 0.37 -21.42 -24.09
N PHE A 185 1.16 -21.80 -23.07
CA PHE A 185 2.42 -22.53 -23.18
C PHE A 185 2.58 -23.44 -21.96
N THR A 186 3.40 -24.49 -22.08
CA THR A 186 3.54 -25.54 -21.05
C THR A 186 4.86 -25.51 -20.29
N GLU A 187 5.83 -24.75 -20.80
CA GLU A 187 7.16 -24.64 -20.26
C GLU A 187 7.15 -23.97 -18.89
N GLU A 188 7.90 -24.52 -17.94
CA GLU A 188 8.11 -23.90 -16.63
C GLU A 188 9.11 -22.76 -16.75
N LEU A 189 8.56 -21.54 -16.86
CA LEU A 189 9.31 -20.30 -17.04
C LEU A 189 9.03 -19.35 -15.87
N PRO A 190 9.99 -18.50 -15.45
CA PRO A 190 9.77 -17.51 -14.39
C PRO A 190 8.55 -16.60 -14.63
N LYS A 191 8.23 -16.33 -15.90
CA LYS A 191 7.04 -15.56 -16.29
C LYS A 191 5.69 -16.24 -16.01
N LYS A 192 5.68 -17.50 -15.54
CA LYS A 192 4.47 -18.11 -14.97
C LYS A 192 4.26 -17.70 -13.53
N GLN A 193 5.31 -17.28 -12.83
CA GLN A 193 5.27 -17.07 -11.40
C GLN A 193 4.73 -15.69 -11.06
N MET A 194 4.18 -15.55 -9.86
CA MET A 194 3.86 -14.29 -9.22
C MET A 194 3.90 -14.51 -7.70
N ARG A 195 3.84 -13.45 -6.90
CA ARG A 195 3.84 -13.56 -5.44
C ARG A 195 2.58 -14.30 -4.98
N GLN A 196 2.73 -15.15 -3.97
CA GLN A 196 1.67 -16.06 -3.51
C GLN A 196 0.35 -15.34 -3.22
N ILE A 197 0.37 -14.21 -2.53
CA ILE A 197 -0.84 -13.43 -2.21
C ILE A 197 -1.65 -13.05 -3.46
N ALA A 198 -0.96 -12.74 -4.55
CA ALA A 198 -1.57 -12.33 -5.80
C ALA A 198 -1.90 -13.56 -6.67
N ALA A 199 -1.13 -14.64 -6.58
CA ALA A 199 -1.42 -15.92 -7.26
C ALA A 199 -2.76 -16.51 -6.80
N GLU A 200 -2.99 -16.58 -5.48
CA GLU A 200 -4.24 -17.08 -4.90
C GLU A 200 -5.46 -16.30 -5.41
N LYS A 201 -5.30 -14.97 -5.52
CA LYS A 201 -6.36 -14.08 -6.03
C LYS A 201 -6.54 -14.15 -7.54
N LEU A 202 -5.48 -14.42 -8.29
CA LEU A 202 -5.57 -14.66 -9.73
C LEU A 202 -6.33 -15.95 -10.02
N GLU A 203 -6.12 -17.00 -9.22
CA GLU A 203 -6.88 -18.25 -9.31
C GLU A 203 -8.38 -18.03 -9.08
N ASP A 204 -8.75 -17.27 -8.04
CA ASP A 204 -10.14 -16.88 -7.78
C ASP A 204 -10.74 -16.08 -8.95
N LEU A 205 -9.98 -15.13 -9.51
CA LEU A 205 -10.41 -14.32 -10.67
C LEU A 205 -10.67 -15.20 -11.89
N PHE A 206 -9.78 -16.15 -12.19
CA PHE A 206 -9.93 -17.05 -13.34
C PHE A 206 -11.09 -18.02 -13.15
N ALA A 207 -11.30 -18.52 -11.93
CA ALA A 207 -12.45 -19.35 -11.61
C ALA A 207 -13.78 -18.59 -11.82
N ALA A 208 -13.84 -17.31 -11.44
CA ALA A 208 -15.02 -16.48 -11.69
C ALA A 208 -15.25 -16.19 -13.18
N ALA A 209 -14.16 -16.03 -13.96
CA ALA A 209 -14.26 -15.91 -15.42
C ALA A 209 -14.81 -17.21 -16.05
N ASP A 210 -14.35 -18.37 -15.57
CA ASP A 210 -14.85 -19.68 -16.01
C ASP A 210 -16.34 -19.86 -15.72
N GLU A 211 -16.81 -19.42 -14.56
CA GLU A 211 -18.23 -19.41 -14.20
C GLU A 211 -19.06 -18.49 -15.10
N ALA A 212 -18.46 -17.41 -15.60
CA ALA A 212 -19.05 -16.53 -16.60
C ALA A 212 -18.97 -17.09 -18.04
N GLY A 213 -18.31 -18.24 -18.24
CA GLY A 213 -18.12 -18.86 -19.55
C GLY A 213 -17.03 -18.19 -20.39
N LEU A 214 -16.04 -17.56 -19.75
CA LEU A 214 -14.99 -16.76 -20.37
C LEU A 214 -13.62 -17.40 -20.15
N ASP A 215 -12.83 -17.53 -21.20
CA ASP A 215 -11.55 -18.26 -21.17
C ASP A 215 -10.36 -17.30 -21.07
N LEU A 216 -10.06 -16.88 -19.84
CA LEU A 216 -8.82 -16.14 -19.55
C LEU A 216 -7.58 -17.05 -19.54
N TYR A 217 -6.47 -16.49 -20.00
CA TYR A 217 -5.14 -17.09 -20.02
C TYR A 217 -4.11 -16.12 -19.43
N ALA A 218 -3.29 -16.59 -18.49
CA ALA A 218 -2.13 -15.86 -18.02
C ALA A 218 -0.98 -15.99 -19.05
N GLN A 219 -0.22 -14.91 -19.25
CA GLN A 219 0.80 -14.84 -20.30
C GLN A 219 2.20 -14.48 -19.78
N SER A 220 2.30 -13.51 -18.86
CA SER A 220 3.57 -13.04 -18.31
C SER A 220 3.41 -12.38 -16.94
N GLY A 221 3.83 -13.07 -15.89
CA GLY A 221 3.93 -12.60 -14.51
C GLY A 221 5.33 -12.08 -14.19
N PHE A 222 6.04 -12.75 -13.28
CA PHE A 222 7.32 -12.30 -12.74
C PHE A 222 8.42 -12.20 -13.81
N ARG A 223 9.18 -11.11 -13.72
CA ARG A 223 10.36 -10.85 -14.56
C ARG A 223 11.47 -10.25 -13.70
N SER A 224 12.60 -10.95 -13.59
CA SER A 224 13.73 -10.45 -12.81
C SER A 224 14.33 -9.17 -13.39
N TYR A 225 15.07 -8.44 -12.55
CA TYR A 225 15.85 -7.27 -12.95
C TYR A 225 16.75 -7.58 -14.15
N ASP A 226 17.58 -8.62 -14.08
CA ASP A 226 18.51 -9.02 -15.15
C ASP A 226 17.79 -9.34 -16.46
N ARG A 227 16.59 -9.94 -16.38
CA ARG A 227 15.80 -10.20 -17.58
C ARG A 227 15.28 -8.90 -18.20
N GLN A 228 14.84 -7.96 -17.36
CA GLN A 228 14.42 -6.64 -17.82
C GLN A 228 15.58 -5.85 -18.42
N ASP A 229 16.78 -5.93 -17.84
CA ASP A 229 18.00 -5.31 -18.36
C ASP A 229 18.37 -5.84 -19.75
N ALA A 230 18.29 -7.17 -19.94
CA ALA A 230 18.52 -7.77 -21.24
C ALA A 230 17.49 -7.33 -22.30
N ILE A 231 16.21 -7.21 -21.93
CA ILE A 231 15.15 -6.71 -22.83
C ILE A 231 15.40 -5.24 -23.18
N PHE A 232 15.66 -4.40 -22.19
CA PHE A 232 15.90 -2.98 -22.39
C PHE A 232 17.13 -2.76 -23.27
N THR A 233 18.26 -3.43 -22.97
CA THR A 233 19.49 -3.35 -23.77
C THR A 233 19.27 -3.75 -25.23
N SER A 234 18.47 -4.79 -25.49
CA SER A 234 18.11 -5.19 -26.85
C SER A 234 17.31 -4.09 -27.57
N ASN A 235 16.32 -3.49 -26.89
CA ASN A 235 15.51 -2.41 -27.45
C ASN A 235 16.34 -1.14 -27.71
N VAL A 236 17.28 -0.81 -26.83
CA VAL A 236 18.22 0.30 -27.02
C VAL A 236 19.10 0.07 -28.24
N ALA A 237 19.59 -1.15 -28.45
CA ALA A 237 20.42 -1.48 -29.61
C ALA A 237 19.65 -1.34 -30.93
N GLU A 238 18.34 -1.57 -30.94
CA GLU A 238 17.50 -1.50 -32.14
C GLU A 238 16.93 -0.10 -32.40
N HIS A 239 16.49 0.61 -31.36
CA HIS A 239 15.71 1.84 -31.49
C HIS A 239 16.38 3.09 -30.88
N GLY A 240 17.45 2.92 -30.11
CA GLY A 240 18.04 3.97 -29.29
C GLY A 240 17.36 4.11 -27.93
N GLU A 241 18.07 4.68 -26.95
CA GLU A 241 17.64 4.69 -25.55
C GLU A 241 16.36 5.49 -25.31
N GLU A 242 16.26 6.70 -25.87
CA GLU A 242 15.09 7.55 -25.72
C GLU A 242 13.82 6.88 -26.26
N ALA A 243 13.90 6.26 -27.43
CA ALA A 243 12.77 5.54 -28.01
C ALA A 243 12.43 4.27 -27.21
N ALA A 244 13.42 3.48 -26.81
CA ALA A 244 13.23 2.28 -26.02
C ALA A 244 12.52 2.56 -24.69
N ASN A 245 12.87 3.66 -24.03
CA ASN A 245 12.26 4.07 -22.75
C ASN A 245 10.79 4.51 -22.84
N ASN A 246 10.25 4.68 -24.05
CA ASN A 246 8.84 4.99 -24.25
C ASN A 246 7.94 3.76 -24.20
N PHE A 247 8.46 2.57 -24.54
CA PHE A 247 7.68 1.32 -24.62
C PHE A 247 8.26 0.17 -23.80
N SER A 248 9.43 0.35 -23.19
CA SER A 248 10.10 -0.64 -22.35
C SER A 248 10.61 0.03 -21.08
N ALA A 249 10.19 -0.46 -19.92
CA ALA A 249 10.71 -0.03 -18.63
C ALA A 249 12.24 -0.25 -18.55
N ARG A 250 12.96 0.65 -17.87
CA ARG A 250 14.32 0.37 -17.42
C ARG A 250 14.30 -0.76 -16.38
N PRO A 251 15.40 -1.49 -16.19
CA PRO A 251 15.46 -2.48 -15.11
C PRO A 251 15.26 -1.80 -13.75
N GLY A 252 14.46 -2.42 -12.87
CA GLY A 252 13.96 -1.82 -11.63
C GLY A 252 12.63 -1.08 -11.78
N GLU A 253 12.30 -0.53 -12.95
CA GLU A 253 11.09 0.28 -13.18
C GLU A 253 9.89 -0.54 -13.73
N SER A 254 10.07 -1.86 -13.87
CA SER A 254 9.01 -2.76 -14.34
C SER A 254 8.25 -3.40 -13.18
N GLU A 255 6.92 -3.25 -13.15
CA GLU A 255 6.09 -3.89 -12.14
C GLU A 255 6.17 -5.42 -12.16
N HIS A 256 6.53 -6.05 -13.28
CA HIS A 256 6.73 -7.51 -13.31
C HIS A 256 7.82 -7.98 -12.35
N GLN A 257 8.79 -7.12 -12.00
CA GLN A 257 9.80 -7.47 -10.98
C GLN A 257 9.19 -7.54 -9.57
N SER A 258 8.10 -6.82 -9.31
CA SER A 258 7.38 -6.94 -8.03
C SER A 258 6.76 -8.32 -7.82
N GLY A 259 6.53 -9.08 -8.91
CA GLY A 259 5.72 -10.30 -8.88
C GLY A 259 4.25 -10.05 -8.51
N LEU A 260 3.77 -8.81 -8.53
CA LEU A 260 2.36 -8.44 -8.30
C LEU A 260 1.62 -8.11 -9.59
N ALA A 261 2.31 -8.14 -10.74
CA ALA A 261 1.71 -7.93 -12.05
C ALA A 261 1.55 -9.25 -12.82
N MET A 262 0.50 -9.34 -13.62
CA MET A 262 0.26 -10.42 -14.57
C MET A 262 -0.31 -9.85 -15.86
N ASP A 263 0.30 -10.20 -16.99
CA ASP A 263 -0.32 -10.01 -18.30
C ASP A 263 -1.32 -11.15 -18.54
N VAL A 264 -2.55 -10.81 -18.90
CA VAL A 264 -3.62 -11.76 -19.24
C VAL A 264 -4.14 -11.57 -20.66
N THR A 265 -4.64 -12.63 -21.27
CA THR A 265 -5.10 -12.66 -22.66
C THR A 265 -6.23 -13.65 -22.82
N SER A 266 -6.74 -13.80 -24.05
CA SER A 266 -7.75 -14.79 -24.40
C SER A 266 -7.51 -15.42 -25.79
N PRO A 267 -8.16 -16.56 -26.11
CA PRO A 267 -8.12 -17.13 -27.45
C PRO A 267 -8.60 -16.17 -28.55
N ASP A 268 -9.53 -15.26 -28.22
CA ASP A 268 -10.14 -14.32 -29.18
C ASP A 268 -9.15 -13.34 -29.80
N VAL A 269 -8.04 -13.05 -29.09
CA VAL A 269 -6.91 -12.26 -29.60
C VAL A 269 -5.70 -13.13 -29.94
N ASN A 270 -5.89 -14.43 -30.17
CA ASN A 270 -4.81 -15.40 -30.42
C ASN A 270 -3.71 -15.36 -29.36
N PHE A 271 -4.07 -15.15 -28.10
CA PHE A 271 -3.15 -15.04 -26.97
C PHE A 271 -2.13 -13.89 -27.12
N GLN A 272 -2.50 -12.81 -27.82
CA GLN A 272 -1.67 -11.61 -27.96
C GLN A 272 -1.96 -10.61 -26.84
N LEU A 273 -0.94 -9.83 -26.47
CA LEU A 273 -1.05 -8.69 -25.55
C LEU A 273 -1.21 -7.43 -26.40
N ILE A 274 -2.45 -7.14 -26.77
CA ILE A 274 -2.82 -6.05 -27.69
C ILE A 274 -4.04 -5.31 -27.16
N ILE A 275 -4.22 -4.06 -27.60
CA ILE A 275 -5.31 -3.19 -27.12
C ILE A 275 -6.68 -3.82 -27.40
N GLU A 276 -6.82 -4.54 -28.51
CA GLU A 276 -8.03 -5.24 -28.92
C GLU A 276 -8.48 -6.30 -27.91
N PHE A 277 -7.61 -6.75 -26.99
CA PHE A 277 -8.03 -7.61 -25.88
C PHE A 277 -9.11 -6.91 -25.04
N GLY A 278 -9.00 -5.61 -24.80
CA GLY A 278 -10.01 -4.83 -24.07
C GLY A 278 -11.38 -4.77 -24.75
N GLU A 279 -11.46 -5.13 -26.04
CA GLU A 279 -12.71 -5.17 -26.80
C GLU A 279 -13.37 -6.56 -26.82
N THR A 280 -12.66 -7.60 -26.38
CA THR A 280 -13.21 -8.96 -26.22
C THR A 280 -14.18 -9.04 -25.03
N ASP A 281 -14.98 -10.10 -24.97
CA ASP A 281 -15.84 -10.34 -23.82
C ASP A 281 -15.00 -10.61 -22.56
N GLU A 282 -13.86 -11.31 -22.68
CA GLU A 282 -12.92 -11.51 -21.56
C GLU A 282 -12.33 -10.20 -21.04
N GLY A 283 -11.84 -9.33 -21.93
CA GLY A 283 -11.21 -8.07 -21.53
C GLY A 283 -12.21 -7.09 -20.89
N LYS A 284 -13.44 -7.03 -21.40
CA LYS A 284 -14.53 -6.25 -20.81
C LYS A 284 -14.91 -6.77 -19.43
N TRP A 285 -15.08 -8.09 -19.31
CA TRP A 285 -15.38 -8.72 -18.03
C TRP A 285 -14.25 -8.51 -17.02
N LEU A 286 -13.00 -8.63 -17.44
CA LEU A 286 -11.84 -8.40 -16.59
C LEU A 286 -11.83 -6.97 -16.05
N LYS A 287 -12.03 -5.96 -16.91
CA LYS A 287 -12.10 -4.55 -16.49
C LYS A 287 -13.20 -4.30 -15.45
N GLU A 288 -14.33 -4.99 -15.55
CA GLU A 288 -15.46 -4.84 -14.63
C GLU A 288 -15.27 -5.60 -13.31
N ASN A 289 -14.55 -6.72 -13.30
CA ASN A 289 -14.51 -7.66 -12.17
C ASN A 289 -13.16 -7.76 -11.46
N ALA A 290 -12.05 -7.30 -12.06
CA ALA A 290 -10.71 -7.43 -11.49
C ALA A 290 -10.58 -6.87 -10.06
N ALA A 291 -11.30 -5.77 -9.76
CA ALA A 291 -11.28 -5.11 -8.46
C ALA A 291 -11.78 -5.99 -7.31
N GLU A 292 -12.73 -6.90 -7.59
CA GLU A 292 -13.28 -7.83 -6.59
C GLU A 292 -12.22 -8.81 -6.08
N PHE A 293 -11.17 -9.04 -6.88
CA PHE A 293 -10.06 -9.93 -6.57
C PHE A 293 -8.78 -9.15 -6.19
N GLY A 294 -8.86 -7.83 -6.03
CA GLY A 294 -7.71 -7.00 -5.65
C GLY A 294 -6.78 -6.61 -6.79
N PHE A 295 -7.23 -6.74 -8.04
CA PHE A 295 -6.50 -6.31 -9.23
C PHE A 295 -7.07 -5.02 -9.82
N ILE A 296 -6.19 -4.20 -10.38
CA ILE A 296 -6.55 -3.03 -11.19
C ILE A 296 -6.10 -3.23 -12.64
N ILE A 297 -6.79 -2.59 -13.59
CA ILE A 297 -6.22 -2.34 -14.92
C ILE A 297 -5.20 -1.21 -14.73
N ARG A 298 -3.92 -1.57 -14.75
CA ARG A 298 -2.85 -0.69 -14.24
C ARG A 298 -2.58 0.52 -15.14
N PHE A 299 -2.73 0.34 -16.45
CA PHE A 299 -2.54 1.38 -17.46
C PHE A 299 -3.85 1.59 -18.24
N PRO A 300 -4.81 2.35 -17.68
CA PRO A 300 -6.09 2.62 -18.32
C PRO A 300 -5.98 3.66 -19.46
N GLU A 301 -6.94 3.62 -20.38
CA GLU A 301 -7.03 4.55 -21.51
C GLU A 301 -7.15 6.01 -21.05
N GLY A 302 -6.40 6.91 -21.68
CA GLY A 302 -6.45 8.36 -21.39
C GLY A 302 -5.67 8.80 -20.16
N LYS A 303 -4.86 7.93 -19.56
CA LYS A 303 -4.01 8.20 -18.38
C LYS A 303 -2.51 8.07 -18.70
N GLU A 304 -2.13 8.16 -19.97
CA GLU A 304 -0.76 7.99 -20.45
C GLU A 304 0.17 9.09 -19.92
N GLU A 305 -0.34 10.33 -19.79
CA GLU A 305 0.43 11.46 -19.23
C GLU A 305 0.77 11.27 -17.73
N ILE A 306 0.01 10.43 -17.02
CA ILE A 306 0.21 10.15 -15.59
C ILE A 306 1.08 8.90 -15.44
N THR A 307 0.68 7.80 -16.06
CA THR A 307 1.37 6.51 -15.93
C THR A 307 2.66 6.43 -16.73
N GLN A 308 2.79 7.24 -17.78
CA GLN A 308 3.88 7.21 -18.77
C GLN A 308 3.95 5.90 -19.58
N TYR A 309 2.84 5.16 -19.63
CA TYR A 309 2.61 3.98 -20.46
C TYR A 309 1.35 4.17 -21.29
N GLN A 310 1.30 3.52 -22.45
CA GLN A 310 0.09 3.46 -23.28
C GLN A 310 -1.02 2.66 -22.58
N PHE A 311 -2.25 2.71 -23.12
CA PHE A 311 -3.32 1.83 -22.67
C PHE A 311 -2.95 0.35 -22.83
N GLU A 312 -3.01 -0.41 -21.74
CA GLU A 312 -2.71 -1.85 -21.70
C GLU A 312 -3.84 -2.61 -20.98
N PRO A 313 -4.94 -2.99 -21.66
CA PRO A 313 -6.06 -3.70 -21.03
C PRO A 313 -5.70 -5.09 -20.51
N TRP A 314 -4.55 -5.64 -20.91
CA TRP A 314 -4.05 -6.95 -20.49
C TRP A 314 -3.22 -6.91 -19.20
N HIS A 315 -2.66 -5.76 -18.82
CA HIS A 315 -1.71 -5.65 -17.71
C HIS A 315 -2.46 -5.38 -16.40
N ILE A 316 -2.63 -6.41 -15.58
CA ILE A 316 -3.27 -6.31 -14.27
C ILE A 316 -2.26 -6.27 -13.14
N ARG A 317 -2.49 -5.38 -12.17
CA ARG A 317 -1.64 -5.18 -10.98
C ARG A 317 -2.43 -5.49 -9.71
N TYR A 318 -1.91 -6.40 -8.89
CA TYR A 318 -2.46 -6.68 -7.56
C TYR A 318 -2.08 -5.56 -6.59
N VAL A 319 -3.09 -5.02 -5.90
CA VAL A 319 -2.98 -3.96 -4.88
C VAL A 319 -3.80 -4.27 -3.62
N GLY A 320 -4.44 -5.45 -3.58
CA GLY A 320 -5.40 -5.85 -2.55
C GLY A 320 -6.81 -5.29 -2.80
N GLU A 321 -7.82 -6.00 -2.29
CA GLU A 321 -9.24 -5.74 -2.59
C GLU A 321 -9.69 -4.31 -2.26
N LYS A 322 -9.29 -3.78 -1.10
CA LYS A 322 -9.71 -2.43 -0.68
C LYS A 322 -9.23 -1.36 -1.66
N ALA A 323 -7.92 -1.32 -1.95
CA ALA A 323 -7.36 -0.33 -2.85
C ALA A 323 -7.85 -0.54 -4.29
N ALA A 324 -7.96 -1.79 -4.76
CA ALA A 324 -8.43 -2.08 -6.11
C ALA A 324 -9.87 -1.57 -6.33
N LYS A 325 -10.75 -1.78 -5.35
CA LYS A 325 -12.15 -1.28 -5.39
C LYS A 325 -12.19 0.24 -5.41
N GLU A 326 -11.41 0.91 -4.58
CA GLU A 326 -11.32 2.39 -4.56
C GLU A 326 -10.81 2.94 -5.90
N ILE A 327 -9.71 2.38 -6.43
CA ILE A 327 -9.07 2.80 -7.68
C ILE A 327 -10.03 2.61 -8.87
N MET A 328 -10.58 1.40 -9.02
CA MET A 328 -11.40 1.04 -10.17
C MET A 328 -12.77 1.73 -10.13
N ALA A 329 -13.38 1.93 -8.95
CA ALA A 329 -14.64 2.65 -8.83
C ALA A 329 -14.51 4.15 -9.16
N GLN A 330 -13.36 4.76 -8.85
CA GLN A 330 -13.08 6.17 -9.17
C GLN A 330 -12.55 6.36 -10.60
N GLY A 331 -12.05 5.30 -11.25
CA GLY A 331 -11.43 5.40 -12.57
C GLY A 331 -10.09 6.14 -12.54
N ILE A 332 -9.35 6.02 -11.43
CA ILE A 332 -8.05 6.64 -11.20
C ILE A 332 -6.91 5.63 -11.40
N THR A 333 -5.67 6.10 -11.45
CA THR A 333 -4.48 5.26 -11.49
C THR A 333 -3.94 4.97 -10.09
N LEU A 334 -2.93 4.09 -10.00
CA LEU A 334 -2.20 3.89 -8.75
C LEU A 334 -1.43 5.16 -8.34
N GLU A 335 -0.89 5.92 -9.30
CA GLU A 335 -0.27 7.22 -9.06
C GLU A 335 -1.25 8.19 -8.37
N GLU A 336 -2.43 8.39 -8.95
CA GLU A 336 -3.46 9.29 -8.40
C GLU A 336 -3.94 8.82 -7.03
N TYR A 337 -4.03 7.49 -6.81
CA TYR A 337 -4.36 6.93 -5.50
C TYR A 337 -3.38 7.31 -4.39
N TYR A 338 -2.11 7.57 -4.71
CA TYR A 338 -1.12 8.05 -3.74
C TYR A 338 -1.23 9.56 -3.46
N GLU A 339 -1.84 10.33 -4.37
CA GLU A 339 -2.00 11.78 -4.23
C GLU A 339 -3.25 12.18 -3.42
N GLU A 340 -4.21 11.26 -3.25
CA GLU A 340 -5.45 11.45 -2.45
C GLU A 340 -5.26 11.39 -0.93
#